data_AF-A0A166CA15-F1
#
_entry.id   AF-A0A166CA15-F1
#
_cell.length_a   1.000
_cell.length_b   1.000
_cell.length_c   1.000
_cell.angle_alpha   90.00
_cell.angle_beta   90.00
_cell.angle_gamma   90.00
#
_symmetry.space_group_name_H-M   'P 1'
#
loop_
_entity.id
_entity.type
_entity.pdbx_description
1 polymer ?
#
loop_
_entity_poly.entity_id
_entity_poly.type
_entity_poly.pdbx_seq_one_letter_code
_entity_poly.pdbx_strand_id
1 'polypeptide(L)'
;MPQAPSRPPPYSIECSSFPPPIQAASGAQAWAFQRAFESAREPIRWAILTTMLCWANEWRYKGAKIPRQFVQHAYDQAPLDLKAALDYILENSLPFYMIRDRDRRRHNLYRTGRVEEVETSVLSHADFARLYNDASKSVREAVAATFDSWTLFEDHELISAVSQDGAAQAYTVASDSLKVVVSWMLETGYDIEVSNGELFQLAKANFHRASVNTATAHIELHAMNRLKGLY
;
A
#
# COMPACT_ATOMS: atom_id res chain seq x y z
N MET A 1 8.90 -57.44 -15.13
CA MET A 1 8.13 -56.32 -14.55
C MET A 1 9.00 -55.64 -13.51
N PRO A 2 9.24 -54.32 -13.57
CA PRO A 2 10.13 -53.65 -12.62
C PRO A 2 9.47 -53.55 -11.24
N GLN A 3 10.21 -53.95 -10.20
CA GLN A 3 9.80 -53.90 -8.80
C GLN A 3 9.59 -52.45 -8.36
N ALA A 4 8.48 -52.19 -7.66
CA ALA A 4 8.23 -50.91 -7.04
C ALA A 4 9.23 -50.68 -5.88
N PRO A 5 9.85 -49.49 -5.77
CA PRO A 5 10.79 -49.20 -4.69
C PRO A 5 10.06 -49.18 -3.34
N SER A 6 10.58 -49.94 -2.38
CA SER A 6 10.03 -50.16 -1.02
C SER A 6 10.38 -49.05 -0.02
N ARG A 7 10.78 -47.87 -0.50
CA ARG A 7 11.09 -46.71 0.34
C ARG A 7 10.44 -45.46 -0.25
N PRO A 8 9.72 -44.65 0.55
CA PRO A 8 9.24 -43.38 0.07
C PRO A 8 10.44 -42.48 -0.29
N PRO A 9 10.30 -41.61 -1.32
CA PRO A 9 11.33 -40.63 -1.64
C PRO A 9 11.62 -39.73 -0.42
N PRO A 10 12.83 -39.19 -0.27
CA PRO A 10 13.23 -38.42 0.89
C PRO A 10 12.61 -37.01 0.82
N TYR A 11 11.32 -36.92 1.11
CA TYR A 11 10.65 -35.67 1.45
C TYR A 11 10.13 -35.83 2.85
N SER A 12 10.71 -35.11 3.82
CA SER A 12 10.05 -34.61 5.05
C SER A 12 11.07 -34.05 6.04
N ILE A 13 11.44 -32.77 5.91
CA ILE A 13 11.81 -31.85 7.01
C ILE A 13 11.67 -30.43 6.42
N GLU A 14 10.49 -29.83 6.24
CA GLU A 14 9.68 -29.17 7.27
C GLU A 14 8.22 -29.07 6.79
N CYS A 15 7.43 -30.13 6.96
CA CYS A 15 6.00 -29.95 7.13
C CYS A 15 5.81 -29.47 8.57
N SER A 16 5.92 -28.16 8.80
CA SER A 16 5.47 -27.56 10.06
C SER A 16 3.99 -27.88 10.20
N SER A 17 3.75 -28.87 11.03
CA SER A 17 2.50 -29.55 11.29
C SER A 17 1.56 -28.62 12.05
N PHE A 18 0.34 -28.50 11.52
CA PHE A 18 -0.80 -27.74 12.07
C PHE A 18 -0.66 -26.21 11.99
N PRO A 19 -1.75 -25.48 11.67
CA PRO A 19 -1.75 -24.03 11.81
C PRO A 19 -1.39 -23.68 13.26
N PRO A 20 -0.60 -22.62 13.49
CA PRO A 20 -0.23 -22.19 14.84
C PRO A 20 -1.49 -22.06 15.71
N PRO A 21 -1.41 -22.36 17.02
CA PRO A 21 -2.57 -22.35 17.91
C PRO A 21 -3.29 -21.00 17.80
N ILE A 22 -4.56 -21.09 17.40
CA ILE A 22 -5.43 -19.95 17.10
C ILE A 22 -5.65 -19.16 18.38
N GLN A 23 -5.32 -17.86 18.35
CA GLN A 23 -5.65 -16.98 19.46
C GLN A 23 -7.15 -16.61 19.37
N ALA A 24 -7.97 -17.25 20.19
CA ALA A 24 -9.43 -17.06 20.24
C ALA A 24 -9.86 -15.61 20.57
N ALA A 25 -8.93 -14.78 21.06
CA ALA A 25 -9.17 -13.38 21.39
C ALA A 25 -9.09 -12.42 20.17
N SER A 26 -8.59 -12.88 19.02
CA SER A 26 -8.48 -12.04 17.82
C SER A 26 -9.80 -11.98 17.06
N GLY A 27 -10.12 -10.81 16.47
CA GLY A 27 -11.36 -10.61 15.73
C GLY A 27 -11.50 -11.50 14.47
N ALA A 28 -12.74 -11.61 13.95
CA ALA A 28 -13.06 -12.46 12.80
C ALA A 28 -12.22 -12.16 11.53
N GLN A 29 -11.86 -10.89 11.32
CA GLN A 29 -11.03 -10.47 10.18
C GLN A 29 -9.60 -10.99 10.30
N ALA A 30 -8.97 -10.88 11.48
CA ALA A 30 -7.62 -11.40 11.71
C ALA A 30 -7.57 -12.93 11.54
N TRP A 31 -8.65 -13.62 11.91
CA TRP A 31 -8.78 -15.06 11.67
C TRP A 31 -8.89 -15.40 10.19
N ALA A 32 -9.73 -14.67 9.43
CA ALA A 32 -9.83 -14.84 7.98
C ALA A 32 -8.48 -14.59 7.29
N PHE A 33 -7.77 -13.54 7.69
CA PHE A 33 -6.44 -13.21 7.20
C PHE A 33 -5.42 -14.33 7.45
N GLN A 34 -5.34 -14.86 8.68
CA GLN A 34 -4.41 -15.96 9.00
C GLN A 34 -4.66 -17.18 8.12
N ARG A 35 -5.93 -17.56 7.89
CA ARG A 35 -6.24 -18.69 7.02
C ARG A 35 -5.82 -18.44 5.58
N ALA A 36 -6.12 -17.25 5.05
CA ALA A 36 -5.73 -16.86 3.70
C ALA A 36 -4.20 -16.86 3.55
N PHE A 37 -3.48 -16.27 4.51
CA PHE A 37 -2.02 -16.28 4.57
C PHE A 37 -1.45 -17.71 4.55
N GLU A 38 -1.94 -18.60 5.42
CA GLU A 38 -1.46 -19.99 5.48
C GLU A 38 -1.73 -20.78 4.18
N SER A 39 -2.83 -20.47 3.50
CA SER A 39 -3.16 -21.07 2.20
C SER A 39 -2.38 -20.49 1.02
N ALA A 40 -1.72 -19.34 1.21
CA ALA A 40 -1.04 -18.64 0.14
C ALA A 40 0.29 -19.30 -0.25
N ARG A 41 0.67 -19.14 -1.52
CA ARG A 41 1.95 -19.61 -2.05
C ARG A 41 3.11 -18.91 -1.34
N GLU A 42 4.26 -19.59 -1.24
CA GLU A 42 5.45 -19.07 -0.54
C GLU A 42 5.83 -17.63 -0.97
N PRO A 43 5.84 -17.24 -2.26
CA PRO A 43 6.15 -15.86 -2.65
C PRO A 43 5.18 -14.82 -2.08
N ILE A 44 3.90 -15.16 -1.94
CA ILE A 44 2.86 -14.27 -1.41
C ILE A 44 3.03 -14.16 0.11
N ARG A 45 3.29 -15.27 0.81
CA ARG A 45 3.61 -15.26 2.24
C ARG A 45 4.86 -14.42 2.53
N TRP A 46 5.89 -14.54 1.71
CA TRP A 46 7.09 -13.71 1.79
C TRP A 46 6.78 -12.22 1.58
N ALA A 47 5.96 -11.88 0.57
CA ALA A 47 5.54 -10.50 0.30
C ALA A 47 4.79 -9.90 1.50
N ILE A 48 3.90 -10.65 2.13
CA ILE A 48 3.15 -10.24 3.33
C ILE A 48 4.10 -9.95 4.50
N LEU A 49 4.98 -10.89 4.83
CA LEU A 49 5.94 -10.73 5.93
C LEU A 49 6.90 -9.56 5.68
N THR A 50 7.35 -9.39 4.43
CA THR A 50 8.23 -8.29 4.03
C THR A 50 7.49 -6.94 4.06
N THR A 51 6.21 -6.91 3.67
CA THR A 51 5.37 -5.70 3.77
C THR A 51 5.22 -5.25 5.21
N MET A 52 4.92 -6.18 6.13
CA MET A 52 4.89 -5.87 7.56
C MET A 52 6.26 -5.32 8.02
N LEU A 53 7.36 -6.03 7.73
CA LEU A 53 8.71 -5.65 8.13
C LEU A 53 9.10 -4.24 7.65
N CYS A 54 8.84 -3.94 6.37
CA CYS A 54 9.30 -2.73 5.69
C CYS A 54 8.28 -1.59 5.66
N TRP A 55 7.12 -1.74 6.31
CA TRP A 55 6.10 -0.69 6.32
C TRP A 55 6.68 0.64 6.83
N ALA A 56 6.59 1.68 6.02
CA ALA A 56 7.25 2.95 6.32
C ALA A 56 6.53 3.75 7.41
N ASN A 57 5.21 3.67 7.49
CA ASN A 57 4.45 4.39 8.53
C ASN A 57 4.67 3.73 9.89
N GLU A 58 4.59 4.54 10.95
CA GLU A 58 4.74 4.06 12.32
C GLU A 58 3.66 3.03 12.67
N TRP A 59 4.09 1.89 13.20
CA TRP A 59 3.21 0.84 13.70
C TRP A 59 3.98 -0.08 14.67
N ARG A 60 3.25 -0.89 15.43
CA ARG A 60 3.76 -1.63 16.59
C ARG A 60 4.99 -2.52 16.31
N TYR A 61 5.11 -3.09 15.12
CA TYR A 61 6.18 -4.03 14.76
C TYR A 61 7.08 -3.53 13.63
N LYS A 62 7.16 -2.21 13.42
CA LYS A 62 8.01 -1.62 12.40
C LYS A 62 9.47 -2.08 12.52
N GLY A 63 10.03 -2.57 11.42
CA GLY A 63 11.42 -3.08 11.37
C GLY A 63 11.65 -4.40 12.11
N ALA A 64 10.63 -5.00 12.72
CA ALA A 64 10.74 -6.27 13.42
C ALA A 64 10.35 -7.45 12.50
N LYS A 65 11.13 -8.53 12.55
CA LYS A 65 10.77 -9.79 11.90
C LYS A 65 9.65 -10.46 12.69
N ILE A 66 8.51 -10.66 12.06
CA ILE A 66 7.35 -11.32 12.67
C ILE A 66 7.42 -12.82 12.39
N PRO A 67 7.53 -13.67 13.43
CA PRO A 67 7.46 -15.11 13.22
C PRO A 67 6.08 -15.50 12.68
N ARG A 68 6.06 -16.52 11.81
CA ARG A 68 4.83 -17.03 11.15
C ARG A 68 3.66 -17.23 12.13
N GLN A 69 3.94 -17.78 13.32
CA GLN A 69 2.92 -18.04 14.34
C GLN A 69 2.26 -16.79 14.95
N PHE A 70 2.84 -15.60 14.76
CA PHE A 70 2.33 -14.33 15.28
C PHE A 70 1.70 -13.44 14.22
N VAL A 71 1.58 -13.91 12.97
CA VAL A 71 1.03 -13.12 11.85
C VAL A 71 -0.40 -12.68 12.13
N GLN A 72 -1.25 -13.56 12.66
CA GLN A 72 -2.62 -13.20 13.07
C GLN A 72 -2.64 -12.02 14.04
N HIS A 73 -1.81 -12.06 15.08
CA HIS A 73 -1.75 -11.03 16.10
C HIS A 73 -1.16 -9.72 15.56
N ALA A 74 -0.10 -9.82 14.75
CA ALA A 74 0.50 -8.66 14.11
C ALA A 74 -0.49 -7.96 13.16
N TYR A 75 -1.26 -8.73 12.39
CA TYR A 75 -2.32 -8.20 11.55
C TYR A 75 -3.40 -7.53 12.39
N ASP A 76 -3.88 -8.15 13.48
CA ASP A 76 -4.91 -7.56 14.35
C ASP A 76 -4.50 -6.16 14.87
N GLN A 77 -3.22 -6.01 15.23
CA GLN A 77 -2.62 -4.76 15.71
C GLN A 77 -2.16 -3.80 14.60
N ALA A 78 -2.25 -4.19 13.33
CA ALA A 78 -1.81 -3.36 12.22
C ALA A 78 -2.76 -2.17 12.00
N PRO A 79 -2.24 -1.00 11.59
CA PRO A 79 -3.07 0.12 11.18
C PRO A 79 -3.89 -0.23 9.92
N LEU A 80 -4.98 0.50 9.71
CA LEU A 80 -5.96 0.20 8.64
C LEU A 80 -5.33 0.20 7.25
N ASP A 81 -4.39 1.10 7.00
CA ASP A 81 -3.67 1.23 5.73
C ASP A 81 -2.77 0.02 5.46
N LEU A 82 -2.05 -0.48 6.48
CA LEU A 82 -1.30 -1.73 6.39
C LEU A 82 -2.23 -2.93 6.19
N LYS A 83 -3.33 -3.04 6.94
CA LYS A 83 -4.32 -4.12 6.74
C LYS A 83 -4.82 -4.16 5.30
N ALA A 84 -5.22 -3.01 4.76
CA ALA A 84 -5.66 -2.89 3.37
C ALA A 84 -4.58 -3.32 2.36
N ALA A 85 -3.31 -2.98 2.60
CA ALA A 85 -2.19 -3.44 1.76
C ALA A 85 -2.00 -4.95 1.80
N LEU A 86 -2.07 -5.56 2.99
CA LEU A 86 -1.89 -7.00 3.16
C LEU A 86 -3.07 -7.79 2.56
N ASP A 87 -4.29 -7.32 2.76
CA ASP A 87 -5.50 -7.91 2.17
C ASP A 87 -5.42 -7.83 0.63
N TYR A 88 -5.01 -6.67 0.09
CA TYR A 88 -4.85 -6.49 -1.35
C TYR A 88 -3.79 -7.43 -1.95
N ILE A 89 -2.68 -7.66 -1.25
CA ILE A 89 -1.65 -8.64 -1.65
C ILE A 89 -2.25 -10.04 -1.73
N LEU A 90 -3.05 -10.46 -0.75
CA LEU A 90 -3.71 -11.77 -0.74
C LEU A 90 -4.75 -11.91 -1.85
N GLU A 91 -5.67 -10.95 -1.95
CA GLU A 91 -6.78 -10.95 -2.92
C GLU A 91 -6.28 -11.01 -4.36
N ASN A 92 -5.17 -10.32 -4.65
CA ASN A 92 -4.61 -10.26 -6.00
C ASN A 92 -3.42 -11.23 -6.18
N SER A 93 -3.12 -12.06 -5.18
CA SER A 93 -2.01 -13.01 -5.20
C SER A 93 -0.66 -12.39 -5.59
N LEU A 94 -0.37 -11.21 -5.05
CA LEU A 94 0.79 -10.41 -5.43
C LEU A 94 2.07 -10.96 -4.78
N PRO A 95 3.13 -11.26 -5.55
CA PRO A 95 4.35 -11.79 -4.97
C PRO A 95 5.36 -10.70 -4.55
N PHE A 96 4.96 -9.43 -4.54
CA PHE A 96 5.80 -8.30 -4.17
C PHE A 96 5.27 -7.58 -2.92
N TYR A 97 6.20 -7.04 -2.13
CA TYR A 97 5.88 -6.31 -0.92
C TYR A 97 5.55 -4.85 -1.21
N MET A 98 4.87 -4.22 -0.25
CA MET A 98 4.54 -2.79 -0.28
C MET A 98 5.25 -2.09 0.87
N ILE A 99 5.59 -0.82 0.67
CA ILE A 99 6.26 0.01 1.69
C ILE A 99 5.27 1.01 2.28
N ARG A 100 4.29 1.45 1.48
CA ARG A 100 3.21 2.38 1.87
C ARG A 100 1.89 2.03 1.18
N ASP A 101 0.79 2.56 1.69
CA ASP A 101 -0.54 2.43 1.05
C ASP A 101 -0.58 3.02 -0.37
N ARG A 102 0.28 4.02 -0.62
CA ARG A 102 0.52 4.55 -1.96
C ARG A 102 0.90 3.48 -2.98
N ASP A 103 1.65 2.46 -2.59
CA ASP A 103 2.02 1.35 -3.49
C ASP A 103 0.77 0.55 -3.87
N ARG A 104 -0.08 0.22 -2.89
CA ARG A 104 -1.36 -0.46 -3.10
C ARG A 104 -2.25 0.33 -4.07
N ARG A 105 -2.46 1.63 -3.79
CA ARG A 105 -3.29 2.51 -4.63
C ARG A 105 -2.75 2.61 -6.04
N ARG A 106 -1.43 2.78 -6.19
CA ARG A 106 -0.75 2.76 -7.49
C ARG A 106 -1.04 1.49 -8.25
N HIS A 107 -0.78 0.32 -7.66
CA HIS A 107 -1.04 -0.96 -8.31
C HIS A 107 -2.51 -1.11 -8.71
N ASN A 108 -3.45 -0.69 -7.85
CA ASN A 108 -4.87 -0.77 -8.17
C ASN A 108 -5.23 0.12 -9.36
N LEU A 109 -4.75 1.37 -9.40
CA LEU A 109 -5.03 2.31 -10.49
C LEU A 109 -4.53 1.81 -11.85
N TYR A 110 -3.31 1.26 -11.90
CA TYR A 110 -2.81 0.65 -13.14
C TYR A 110 -3.62 -0.58 -13.54
N ARG A 111 -3.93 -1.46 -12.57
CA ARG A 111 -4.70 -2.67 -12.83
C ARG A 111 -6.10 -2.36 -13.37
N THR A 112 -6.73 -1.30 -12.88
CA THR A 112 -8.07 -0.87 -13.32
C THR A 112 -8.04 0.11 -14.49
N GLY A 113 -6.87 0.51 -14.99
CA GLY A 113 -6.74 1.49 -16.10
C GLY A 113 -7.22 2.91 -15.75
N ARG A 114 -7.25 3.28 -14.46
CA ARG A 114 -7.80 4.57 -13.97
C ARG A 114 -6.74 5.66 -13.75
N VAL A 115 -5.50 5.44 -14.19
CA VAL A 115 -4.40 6.39 -13.92
C VAL A 115 -4.66 7.74 -14.59
N GLU A 116 -5.01 7.76 -15.88
CA GLU A 116 -5.26 9.00 -16.63
C GLU A 116 -6.50 9.76 -16.13
N GLU A 117 -7.53 9.01 -15.70
CA GLU A 117 -8.73 9.57 -15.07
C GLU A 117 -8.35 10.35 -13.80
N VAL A 118 -7.63 9.71 -12.87
CA VAL A 118 -7.26 10.32 -11.59
C VAL A 118 -6.30 11.52 -11.74
N GLU A 119 -5.53 11.58 -12.82
CA GLU A 119 -4.63 12.71 -13.10
C GLU A 119 -5.32 13.97 -13.58
N THR A 120 -6.59 13.88 -13.96
CA THR A 120 -7.37 14.99 -14.54
C THR A 120 -8.71 15.22 -13.85
N SER A 121 -9.18 14.26 -13.05
CA SER A 121 -10.48 14.33 -12.39
C SER A 121 -10.47 15.19 -11.13
N VAL A 122 -11.56 15.92 -10.94
CA VAL A 122 -11.91 16.60 -9.69
C VAL A 122 -12.88 15.70 -8.90
N LEU A 123 -12.57 15.44 -7.63
CA LEU A 123 -13.50 14.74 -6.73
C LEU A 123 -14.75 15.59 -6.45
N SER A 124 -15.88 14.93 -6.21
CA SER A 124 -17.00 15.63 -5.60
C SER A 124 -16.61 16.11 -4.20
N HIS A 125 -17.20 17.19 -3.70
CA HIS A 125 -16.92 17.68 -2.34
C HIS A 125 -17.14 16.58 -1.28
N ALA A 126 -18.18 15.76 -1.44
CA ALA A 126 -18.47 14.65 -0.54
C ALA A 126 -17.39 13.55 -0.60
N ASP A 127 -16.90 13.21 -1.80
CA ASP A 127 -15.84 12.23 -1.96
C ASP A 127 -14.49 12.75 -1.46
N PHE A 128 -14.18 14.03 -1.69
CA PHE A 128 -13.00 14.67 -1.13
C PHE A 128 -13.01 14.59 0.39
N ALA A 129 -14.09 15.03 1.03
CA ALA A 129 -14.20 15.02 2.49
C ALA A 129 -14.07 13.60 3.07
N ARG A 130 -14.73 12.61 2.43
CA ARG A 130 -14.61 11.20 2.83
C ARG A 130 -13.17 10.72 2.70
N LEU A 131 -12.56 10.85 1.51
CA LEU A 131 -11.21 10.37 1.24
C LEU A 131 -10.16 11.07 2.10
N TYR A 132 -10.33 12.37 2.37
CA TYR A 132 -9.44 13.13 3.24
C TYR A 132 -9.51 12.60 4.68
N ASN A 133 -10.70 12.40 5.23
CA ASN A 133 -10.88 11.90 6.59
C ASN A 133 -10.35 10.47 6.77
N ASP A 134 -10.51 9.64 5.74
CA ASP A 134 -10.00 8.25 5.73
C ASP A 134 -8.49 8.18 5.44
N ALA A 135 -7.87 9.27 4.96
CA ALA A 135 -6.46 9.28 4.61
C ALA A 135 -5.54 9.22 5.84
N SER A 136 -4.35 8.66 5.62
CA SER A 136 -3.30 8.65 6.65
C SER A 136 -2.95 10.08 7.06
N LYS A 137 -2.45 10.24 8.29
CA LYS A 137 -2.03 11.56 8.80
C LYS A 137 -1.05 12.26 7.85
N SER A 138 -0.07 11.53 7.32
CA SER A 138 0.92 12.06 6.38
C SER A 138 0.30 12.59 5.08
N VAL A 139 -0.72 11.91 4.54
CA VAL A 139 -1.42 12.38 3.34
C VAL A 139 -2.26 13.62 3.64
N ARG A 140 -2.96 13.64 4.78
CA ARG A 140 -3.73 14.82 5.22
C ARG A 140 -2.85 16.05 5.43
N GLU A 141 -1.67 15.87 6.02
CA GLU A 141 -0.65 16.92 6.19
C GLU A 141 -0.13 17.42 4.84
N ALA A 142 0.23 16.51 3.94
CA ALA A 142 0.69 16.88 2.60
C ALA A 142 -0.38 17.64 1.81
N VAL A 143 -1.64 17.24 1.87
CA VAL A 143 -2.75 17.95 1.21
C VAL A 143 -2.94 19.34 1.80
N ALA A 144 -2.89 19.50 3.13
CA ALA A 144 -2.99 20.81 3.77
C ALA A 144 -1.83 21.74 3.36
N ALA A 145 -0.59 21.22 3.39
CA ALA A 145 0.59 21.96 2.93
C ALA A 145 0.50 22.33 1.43
N THR A 146 -0.07 21.44 0.60
CA THR A 146 -0.31 21.73 -0.82
C THR A 146 -1.29 22.88 -1.01
N PHE A 147 -2.36 23.00 -0.22
CA PHE A 147 -3.23 24.19 -0.29
C PHE A 147 -2.43 25.47 -0.04
N ASP A 148 -1.68 25.52 1.06
CA ASP A 148 -0.92 26.72 1.45
C ASP A 148 0.10 27.13 0.39
N SER A 149 0.90 26.16 -0.06
CA SER A 149 1.98 26.42 -1.01
C SER A 149 1.48 26.68 -2.43
N TRP A 150 0.46 25.95 -2.90
CA TRP A 150 -0.10 26.18 -4.23
C TRP A 150 -0.68 27.59 -4.34
N THR A 151 -1.46 28.00 -3.34
CA THR A 151 -2.07 29.33 -3.35
C THR A 151 -1.00 30.43 -3.33
N LEU A 152 0.11 30.22 -2.62
CA LEU A 152 1.24 31.14 -2.61
C LEU A 152 2.01 31.20 -3.94
N PHE A 153 2.38 30.05 -4.51
CA PHE A 153 3.33 29.97 -5.63
C PHE A 153 2.67 29.99 -7.00
N GLU A 154 1.48 29.42 -7.15
CA GLU A 154 0.76 29.32 -8.43
C GLU A 154 -0.32 30.41 -8.54
N ASP A 155 -1.17 30.54 -7.52
CA ASP A 155 -2.29 31.49 -7.55
C ASP A 155 -1.86 32.92 -7.12
N HIS A 156 -0.65 33.07 -6.55
CA HIS A 156 -0.09 34.33 -6.05
C HIS A 156 -0.97 35.03 -4.99
N GLU A 157 -1.71 34.25 -4.21
CA GLU A 157 -2.56 34.73 -3.13
C GLU A 157 -1.96 34.36 -1.76
N LEU A 158 -2.09 35.27 -0.79
CA LEU A 158 -1.69 35.00 0.59
C LEU A 158 -2.92 34.59 1.39
N ILE A 159 -3.06 33.29 1.67
CA ILE A 159 -4.12 32.76 2.54
C ILE A 159 -3.59 32.43 3.93
N SER A 160 -4.50 32.37 4.90
CA SER A 160 -4.18 31.76 6.19
C SER A 160 -3.98 30.27 6.02
N ALA A 161 -3.04 29.70 6.78
CA ALA A 161 -2.73 28.27 6.72
C ALA A 161 -3.99 27.42 6.88
N VAL A 162 -4.19 26.47 5.97
CA VAL A 162 -5.32 25.56 5.97
C VAL A 162 -5.13 24.53 7.08
N SER A 163 -5.98 24.58 8.10
CA SER A 163 -6.00 23.56 9.14
C SER A 163 -6.51 22.22 8.58
N GLN A 164 -6.14 21.11 9.22
CA GLN A 164 -6.62 19.78 8.80
C GLN A 164 -8.16 19.70 8.82
N ASP A 165 -8.81 20.34 9.78
CA ASP A 165 -10.27 20.36 9.87
C ASP A 165 -10.91 21.32 8.84
N GLY A 166 -10.14 22.27 8.30
CA GLY A 166 -10.57 23.24 7.31
C GLY A 166 -10.41 22.80 5.85
N ALA A 167 -9.75 21.67 5.58
CA ALA A 167 -9.38 21.24 4.24
C ALA A 167 -10.59 21.06 3.31
N ALA A 168 -11.71 20.52 3.81
CA ALA A 168 -12.94 20.37 3.01
C ALA A 168 -13.52 21.74 2.59
N GLN A 169 -13.49 22.73 3.48
CA GLN A 169 -13.94 24.08 3.16
C GLN A 169 -13.00 24.76 2.17
N ALA A 170 -11.68 24.64 2.37
CA ALA A 170 -10.67 25.15 1.44
C ALA A 170 -10.86 24.56 0.03
N TYR A 171 -11.16 23.27 -0.06
CA TYR A 171 -11.44 22.60 -1.32
C TYR A 171 -12.60 23.21 -2.10
N THR A 172 -13.66 23.72 -1.44
CA THR A 172 -14.81 24.28 -2.16
C THR A 172 -14.46 25.53 -2.98
N VAL A 173 -13.60 26.38 -2.43
CA VAL A 173 -13.21 27.68 -2.99
C VAL A 173 -11.91 27.62 -3.80
N ALA A 174 -11.20 26.50 -3.76
CA ALA A 174 -9.95 26.31 -4.50
C ALA A 174 -10.14 26.40 -6.03
N SER A 175 -9.07 26.80 -6.70
CA SER A 175 -8.95 26.79 -8.16
C SER A 175 -9.13 25.36 -8.72
N ASP A 176 -9.60 25.26 -9.96
CA ASP A 176 -9.83 23.94 -10.60
C ASP A 176 -8.54 23.12 -10.71
N SER A 177 -7.41 23.78 -10.96
CA SER A 177 -6.10 23.15 -10.99
C SER A 177 -5.72 22.56 -9.62
N LEU A 178 -5.84 23.35 -8.55
CA LEU A 178 -5.58 22.87 -7.19
C LEU A 178 -6.51 21.73 -6.80
N LYS A 179 -7.80 21.82 -7.16
CA LYS A 179 -8.77 20.73 -6.95
C LYS A 179 -8.34 19.43 -7.61
N VAL A 180 -7.85 19.47 -8.85
CA VAL A 180 -7.29 18.29 -9.54
C VAL A 180 -6.10 17.74 -8.77
N VAL A 181 -5.16 18.59 -8.34
CA VAL A 181 -3.95 18.16 -7.64
C VAL A 181 -4.27 17.46 -6.32
N VAL A 182 -5.07 18.08 -5.44
CA VAL A 182 -5.38 17.47 -4.14
C VAL A 182 -6.30 16.24 -4.29
N SER A 183 -7.14 16.21 -5.33
CA SER A 183 -7.91 15.01 -5.68
C SER A 183 -6.99 13.85 -6.06
N TRP A 184 -6.01 14.11 -6.93
CA TRP A 184 -4.99 13.15 -7.31
C TRP A 184 -4.17 12.68 -6.12
N MET A 185 -3.76 13.60 -5.22
CA MET A 185 -3.01 13.24 -4.01
C MET A 185 -3.80 12.28 -3.12
N LEU A 186 -5.10 12.52 -2.93
CA LEU A 186 -5.97 11.64 -2.16
C LEU A 186 -6.17 10.28 -2.84
N GLU A 187 -6.51 10.24 -4.12
CA GLU A 187 -6.74 9.00 -4.86
C GLU A 187 -5.48 8.12 -4.95
N THR A 188 -4.30 8.74 -5.06
CA THR A 188 -3.02 8.02 -5.13
C THR A 188 -2.38 7.75 -3.77
N GLY A 189 -2.82 8.43 -2.71
CA GLY A 189 -2.15 8.41 -1.41
C GLY A 189 -0.79 9.11 -1.43
N TYR A 190 -0.63 10.14 -2.27
CA TYR A 190 0.59 10.92 -2.36
C TYR A 190 0.76 11.76 -1.09
N ASP A 191 1.89 11.56 -0.41
CA ASP A 191 2.18 12.06 0.93
C ASP A 191 3.29 13.13 0.94
N ILE A 192 3.55 13.75 -0.21
CA ILE A 192 4.53 14.82 -0.38
C ILE A 192 3.79 16.05 -0.92
N GLU A 193 4.12 17.22 -0.39
CA GLU A 193 3.58 18.51 -0.83
C GLU A 193 3.81 18.74 -2.33
N VAL A 194 2.84 19.37 -3.00
CA VAL A 194 2.91 19.77 -4.40
C VAL A 194 2.63 21.27 -4.50
N SER A 195 3.67 22.08 -4.63
CA SER A 195 3.53 23.54 -4.51
C SER A 195 3.15 24.27 -5.80
N ASN A 196 3.24 23.65 -6.97
CA ASN A 196 2.93 24.28 -8.26
C ASN A 196 2.72 23.24 -9.38
N GLY A 197 2.33 23.73 -10.57
CA GLY A 197 2.07 22.89 -11.73
C GLY A 197 3.27 22.04 -12.19
N GLU A 198 4.49 22.56 -12.11
CA GLU A 198 5.71 21.83 -12.48
C GLU A 198 5.98 20.64 -11.54
N LEU A 199 5.88 20.87 -10.23
CA LEU A 199 6.02 19.82 -9.23
C LEU A 199 4.91 18.78 -9.35
N PHE A 200 3.71 19.18 -9.78
CA PHE A 200 2.65 18.22 -10.06
C PHE A 200 3.01 17.29 -11.23
N GLN A 201 3.57 17.82 -12.33
CA GLN A 201 4.05 16.97 -13.43
C GLN A 201 5.18 16.03 -12.99
N LEU A 202 6.11 16.53 -12.18
CA LEU A 202 7.19 15.71 -11.63
C LEU A 202 6.65 14.62 -10.69
N ALA A 203 5.67 14.94 -9.84
CA ALA A 203 5.01 14.00 -8.95
C ALA A 203 4.34 12.86 -9.73
N LYS A 204 3.63 13.19 -10.81
CA LYS A 204 3.06 12.20 -11.75
C LYS A 204 4.16 11.36 -12.39
N ALA A 205 5.18 11.96 -12.96
CA ALA A 205 6.29 11.22 -13.59
C ALA A 205 6.98 10.25 -12.62
N ASN A 206 7.18 10.67 -11.36
CA ASN A 206 7.72 9.81 -10.31
C ASN A 206 6.76 8.67 -9.93
N PHE A 207 5.46 8.95 -9.87
CA PHE A 207 4.43 7.95 -9.66
C PHE A 207 4.44 6.88 -10.76
N HIS A 208 4.54 7.29 -12.03
CA HIS A 208 4.68 6.38 -13.17
C HIS A 208 5.95 5.55 -13.12
N ARG A 209 7.10 6.20 -12.89
CA ARG A 209 8.40 5.53 -12.83
C ARG A 209 8.47 4.48 -11.73
N ALA A 210 7.90 4.77 -10.56
CA ALA A 210 7.86 3.82 -9.46
C ALA A 210 7.08 2.54 -9.84
N SER A 211 6.01 2.64 -10.62
CA SER A 211 5.25 1.49 -11.11
C SER A 211 6.11 0.56 -11.98
N VAL A 212 6.84 1.14 -12.94
CA VAL A 212 7.74 0.40 -13.83
C VAL A 212 8.88 -0.26 -13.06
N ASN A 213 9.49 0.47 -12.13
CA ASN A 213 10.59 -0.04 -11.32
C ASN A 213 10.17 -1.21 -10.41
N THR A 214 8.98 -1.15 -9.81
CA THR A 214 8.46 -2.26 -9.00
C THR A 214 8.27 -3.52 -9.84
N ALA A 215 7.75 -3.41 -11.06
CA ALA A 215 7.60 -4.55 -11.97
C ALA A 215 8.97 -5.17 -12.34
N THR A 216 9.94 -4.33 -12.71
CA THR A 216 11.30 -4.78 -13.11
C THR A 216 12.05 -5.42 -11.95
N ALA A 217 12.13 -4.75 -10.80
CA ALA A 217 12.83 -5.26 -9.61
C ALA A 217 12.26 -6.61 -9.14
N HIS A 218 10.96 -6.82 -9.36
CA HIS A 218 10.30 -8.06 -9.02
C HIS A 218 10.64 -9.23 -9.96
N ILE A 219 10.66 -8.97 -11.27
CA ILE A 219 11.14 -9.94 -12.28
C ILE A 219 12.58 -10.35 -11.96
N GLU A 220 13.44 -9.37 -11.66
CA GLU A 220 14.83 -9.60 -11.30
C GLU A 220 14.97 -10.42 -10.01
N LEU A 221 14.24 -10.06 -8.95
CA LEU A 221 14.27 -10.79 -7.68
C LEU A 221 13.86 -12.26 -7.87
N HIS A 222 12.80 -12.52 -8.64
CA HIS A 222 12.36 -13.88 -8.94
C HIS A 222 13.39 -14.66 -9.78
N ALA A 223 13.97 -14.03 -10.79
CA ALA A 223 15.04 -14.63 -11.57
C ALA A 223 16.24 -14.99 -10.70
N MET A 224 16.68 -14.08 -9.81
CA MET A 224 17.79 -14.32 -8.88
C MET A 224 17.49 -15.42 -7.87
N ASN A 225 16.29 -15.46 -7.29
CA ASN A 225 15.91 -16.51 -6.35
C ASN A 225 15.85 -17.89 -7.02
N ARG A 226 15.39 -17.95 -8.28
CA ARG A 226 15.43 -19.19 -9.09
C ARG A 226 16.86 -19.64 -9.37
N LEU A 227 17.76 -18.72 -9.71
CA LEU A 227 19.18 -19.02 -9.92
C LEU A 227 19.89 -19.51 -8.65
N LYS A 228 19.43 -19.07 -7.47
CA LYS A 228 19.98 -19.47 -6.17
C LYS A 228 19.38 -20.78 -5.63
N GLY A 229 18.47 -21.44 -6.35
CA GLY A 229 17.80 -22.66 -5.89
C GLY A 229 16.90 -22.45 -4.67
N LEU A 230 16.37 -21.23 -4.49
CA LEU A 230 15.45 -20.88 -3.40
C LEU A 230 13.98 -21.22 -3.73
N TYR A 231 13.74 -21.89 -4.87
CA TYR A 231 12.46 -22.42 -5.33
C TYR A 231 12.60 -23.87 -5.80
#